data_AF-A0A7Y0S8J2-F1
#
_entry.id   AF-A0A7Y0S8J2-F1
#
_cell.length_a   1.000
_cell.length_b   1.000
_cell.length_c   1.000
_cell.angle_alpha   90.00
_cell.angle_beta   90.00
_cell.angle_gamma   90.00
#
_symmetry.space_group_name_H-M   'P 1'
#
loop_
_entity.id
_entity.type
_entity.pdbx_description
1 polymer ?
#
loop_
_entity_poly.entity_id
_entity_poly.type
_entity_poly.pdbx_seq_one_letter_code
_entity_poly.pdbx_strand_id
1 'polypeptide(L)'
;ARVSKGRTVREFLFAVIVIPTVVTLIWMSVFGGIALDQVVNKVGELGANGLTDISLTLFHVYDALPYSSVISMLSIVLILVFFITSSDSGSLVIDSITAGGKIDAPVPQRIFWACIEGAIAAV
;
A
#
# COMPACT_ATOMS: atom_id res chain seq x y z
N ALA A 1 -17.85 -3.91 5.61
CA ALA A 1 -19.11 -4.63 5.94
C ALA A 1 -19.26 -5.95 5.18
N ARG A 2 -19.04 -6.01 3.85
CA ARG A 2 -19.29 -7.23 3.04
C ARG A 2 -18.47 -8.46 3.48
N VAL A 3 -17.18 -8.28 3.79
CA VAL A 3 -16.26 -9.37 4.19
C VAL A 3 -16.49 -9.86 5.63
N SER A 4 -17.30 -9.15 6.43
CA SER A 4 -17.52 -9.43 7.86
C SER A 4 -18.95 -9.90 8.16
N LYS A 5 -19.70 -10.33 7.14
CA LYS A 5 -21.09 -10.80 7.29
C LYS A 5 -21.15 -12.03 8.20
N GLY A 6 -21.97 -11.98 9.24
CA GLY A 6 -22.18 -13.09 10.19
C GLY A 6 -21.18 -13.15 11.35
N ARG A 7 -20.27 -12.18 11.50
CA ARG A 7 -19.38 -12.06 12.66
C ARG A 7 -20.04 -11.26 13.79
N THR A 8 -19.72 -11.58 15.04
CA THR A 8 -20.13 -10.74 16.17
C THR A 8 -19.39 -9.40 16.14
N VAL A 9 -19.99 -8.36 16.72
CA VAL A 9 -19.38 -7.02 16.80
C VAL A 9 -18.01 -7.09 17.50
N ARG A 10 -17.90 -7.92 18.55
CA ARG A 10 -16.64 -8.10 19.30
C ARG A 10 -15.55 -8.72 18.44
N GLU A 11 -15.85 -9.80 17.72
CA GLU A 11 -14.89 -10.45 16.81
C GLU A 11 -14.45 -9.51 15.70
N PHE A 12 -15.39 -8.76 15.11
CA PHE A 12 -15.11 -7.79 14.06
C PHE A 12 -14.16 -6.70 14.55
N LEU A 13 -14.46 -6.06 15.69
CA LEU A 13 -13.63 -5.00 16.25
C LEU A 13 -12.24 -5.50 16.60
N PHE A 14 -12.14 -6.68 17.23
CA PHE A 14 -10.85 -7.24 17.60
C PHE A 14 -9.99 -7.54 16.36
N ALA A 15 -10.56 -8.18 15.33
CA ALA A 15 -9.82 -8.52 14.12
C ALA A 15 -9.37 -7.28 13.32
N VAL A 16 -10.25 -6.27 13.18
CA VAL A 16 -9.97 -5.06 12.41
C VAL A 16 -8.94 -4.16 13.09
N ILE A 17 -8.82 -4.21 14.42
CA ILE A 17 -7.81 -3.43 15.13
C ILE A 17 -6.50 -4.23 15.22
N VAL A 18 -6.55 -5.46 15.75
CA VAL A 18 -5.33 -6.19 16.10
C VAL A 18 -4.55 -6.62 14.87
N ILE A 19 -5.20 -7.16 13.83
CA ILE A 19 -4.48 -7.71 12.67
C ILE A 19 -3.71 -6.61 11.94
N PRO A 20 -4.32 -5.47 11.54
CA PRO A 20 -3.58 -4.40 10.89
C PRO A 20 -2.48 -3.82 11.79
N THR A 21 -2.74 -3.63 13.08
CA THR A 21 -1.72 -3.11 14.01
C THR A 21 -0.51 -4.01 14.12
N VAL A 22 -0.68 -5.33 14.23
CA VAL A 22 0.47 -6.25 14.29
C VAL A 22 1.26 -6.21 12.99
N VAL A 23 0.57 -6.20 11.84
CA VAL A 23 1.24 -6.12 10.53
C VAL A 23 2.01 -4.81 10.39
N THR A 24 1.44 -3.67 10.77
CA THR A 24 2.14 -2.38 10.69
C THR A 24 3.31 -2.30 11.67
N LEU A 25 3.20 -2.90 12.86
CA LEU A 25 4.30 -2.97 13.82
C LEU A 25 5.47 -3.78 13.25
N ILE A 26 5.19 -4.95 12.67
CA ILE A 26 6.23 -5.77 12.04
C ILE A 26 6.87 -5.01 10.89
N TRP A 27 6.07 -4.40 10.01
CA TRP A 27 6.55 -3.63 8.88
C TRP A 27 7.48 -2.49 9.32
N MET A 28 7.02 -1.64 10.24
CA MET A 28 7.80 -0.51 10.74
C MET A 28 9.05 -0.95 11.49
N SER A 29 8.98 -2.05 12.24
CA SER A 29 10.15 -2.57 12.96
C SER A 29 11.23 -3.08 12.01
N VAL A 30 10.84 -3.78 10.93
CA VAL A 30 11.80 -4.33 9.96
C VAL A 30 12.38 -3.23 9.08
N PHE A 31 11.56 -2.50 8.33
CA PHE A 31 12.05 -1.51 7.38
C PHE A 31 12.60 -0.27 8.07
N GLY A 32 11.91 0.22 9.12
CA GLY A 32 12.39 1.35 9.92
C GLY A 32 13.67 1.00 10.69
N GLY A 33 13.78 -0.22 11.21
CA GLY A 33 15.00 -0.70 11.86
C GLY A 33 16.21 -0.71 10.93
N ILE A 34 16.06 -1.27 9.71
CA ILE A 34 17.14 -1.28 8.71
C ILE A 34 17.52 0.15 8.30
N ALA A 35 16.55 1.00 8.02
CA ALA A 35 16.80 2.39 7.64
C ALA A 35 17.55 3.16 8.75
N LEU A 36 17.14 2.99 10.01
CA LEU A 36 17.80 3.62 11.16
C LEU A 36 19.24 3.10 11.33
N ASP A 37 19.46 1.78 11.22
CA ASP A 37 20.80 1.20 11.31
C ASP A 37 21.73 1.74 10.23
N GLN A 38 21.24 1.83 8.99
CA GLN A 38 21.99 2.42 7.87
C GLN A 38 22.33 3.90 8.09
N VAL A 39 21.40 4.68 8.65
CA VAL A 39 21.64 6.09 8.97
C VAL A 39 22.68 6.24 10.08
N VAL A 40 22.57 5.47 11.16
CA VAL A 40 23.50 5.53 12.30
C VAL A 40 24.91 5.10 11.90
N ASN A 41 25.01 4.01 11.12
CA ASN A 41 26.28 3.44 10.69
C ASN A 41 26.84 4.10 9.42
N LYS A 42 26.15 5.10 8.85
CA LYS A 42 26.52 5.80 7.60
C LYS A 42 26.72 4.85 6.41
N VAL A 43 25.83 3.85 6.29
CA VAL A 43 25.86 2.84 5.24
C VAL A 43 24.98 3.24 4.06
N GLY A 44 25.51 3.12 2.85
CA GLY A 44 24.78 3.39 1.60
C GLY A 44 24.41 4.86 1.41
N GLU A 45 23.57 5.11 0.41
CA GLU A 45 23.12 6.46 0.03
C GLU A 45 22.32 7.11 1.16
N LEU A 46 21.45 6.34 1.82
CA LEU A 46 20.62 6.82 2.93
C LEU A 46 21.45 7.29 4.12
N GLY A 47 22.53 6.58 4.47
CA GLY A 47 23.41 6.95 5.57
C GLY A 47 24.40 8.07 5.24
N ALA A 48 24.80 8.21 3.98
CA ALA A 48 25.74 9.24 3.54
C ALA A 48 25.06 10.61 3.32
N ASN A 49 23.91 10.61 2.63
CA ASN A 49 23.25 11.83 2.17
C ASN A 49 21.92 12.10 2.88
N GLY A 50 21.48 11.19 3.76
CA GLY A 50 20.21 11.30 4.46
C GLY A 50 19.00 11.09 3.55
N LEU A 51 17.83 11.49 4.05
CA LEU A 51 16.57 11.42 3.29
C LEU A 51 16.49 12.58 2.30
N THR A 52 16.89 12.35 1.05
CA THR A 52 16.80 13.34 -0.04
C THR A 52 15.45 13.26 -0.74
N ASP A 53 15.14 12.09 -1.33
CA ASP A 53 13.87 11.81 -1.99
C ASP A 53 13.12 10.68 -1.28
N ILE A 54 11.93 10.99 -0.79
CA ILE A 54 11.06 10.04 -0.08
C ILE A 54 10.64 8.90 -1.02
N SER A 55 10.48 9.19 -2.31
CA SER A 55 10.08 8.22 -3.34
C SER A 55 11.15 7.17 -3.58
N LEU A 56 12.42 7.53 -3.41
CA LEU A 56 13.57 6.65 -3.61
C LEU A 56 14.06 5.97 -2.33
N THR A 57 13.57 6.41 -1.17
CA THR A 57 14.06 5.96 0.15
C THR A 57 14.04 4.44 0.31
N LEU A 58 12.98 3.76 -0.13
CA LEU A 58 12.90 2.30 -0.06
C LEU A 58 13.98 1.61 -0.90
N PHE A 59 14.27 2.14 -2.09
CA PHE A 59 15.27 1.61 -3.00
C PHE A 59 16.69 1.89 -2.50
N HIS A 60 16.94 3.07 -1.92
CA HIS A 60 18.21 3.37 -1.26
C HIS A 60 18.50 2.43 -0.08
N VAL A 61 17.46 2.04 0.67
CA VAL A 61 17.60 1.03 1.73
C VAL A 61 18.03 -0.31 1.16
N TYR A 62 17.45 -0.71 0.02
CA TYR A 62 17.78 -1.97 -0.65
C TYR A 62 19.18 -2.00 -1.26
N ASP A 63 19.69 -0.87 -1.75
CA ASP A 63 21.03 -0.81 -2.37
C ASP A 63 22.16 -1.16 -1.39
N ALA A 64 21.94 -0.95 -0.10
CA ALA A 64 22.85 -1.37 0.96
C ALA A 64 22.66 -2.84 1.41
N LEU A 65 21.73 -3.59 0.80
CA LEU A 65 21.46 -5.00 1.10
C LEU A 65 21.89 -5.92 -0.05
N PRO A 66 22.23 -7.19 0.24
CA PRO A 66 22.49 -8.17 -0.81
C PRO A 66 21.24 -8.40 -1.67
N TYR A 67 21.44 -8.65 -2.97
CA TYR A 67 20.37 -8.87 -3.96
C TYR A 67 19.44 -7.66 -4.19
N SER A 68 19.93 -6.42 -4.04
CA SER A 68 19.12 -5.20 -4.19
C SER A 68 18.26 -5.18 -5.45
N SER A 69 18.82 -5.57 -6.61
CA SER A 69 18.11 -5.59 -7.89
C SER A 69 16.87 -6.49 -7.88
N VAL A 70 16.94 -7.66 -7.24
CA VAL A 70 15.83 -8.62 -7.16
C VAL A 70 14.73 -8.10 -6.25
N ILE A 71 15.10 -7.61 -5.05
CA ILE A 71 14.12 -7.08 -4.08
C ILE A 71 13.49 -5.77 -4.54
N SER A 72 14.23 -4.92 -5.27
CA SER A 72 13.70 -3.72 -5.93
C SER A 72 12.71 -4.06 -7.03
N MET A 73 13.04 -5.01 -7.91
CA MET A 73 12.12 -5.48 -8.96
C MET A 73 10.84 -6.06 -8.35
N LEU A 74 10.96 -6.89 -7.32
CA LEU A 74 9.82 -7.46 -6.61
C LEU A 74 8.96 -6.36 -5.97
N SER A 75 9.58 -5.35 -5.36
CA SER A 75 8.89 -4.24 -4.72
C SER A 75 8.12 -3.39 -5.73
N ILE A 76 8.68 -3.13 -6.91
CA ILE A 76 7.97 -2.43 -8.00
C ILE A 76 6.73 -3.22 -8.41
N VAL A 77 6.85 -4.53 -8.61
CA VAL A 77 5.70 -5.39 -8.95
C VAL A 77 4.65 -5.36 -7.84
N LEU A 78 5.06 -5.42 -6.57
CA LEU A 78 4.14 -5.35 -5.43
C LEU A 78 3.43 -4.00 -5.38
N ILE A 79 4.13 -2.88 -5.57
CA ILE A 79 3.55 -1.53 -5.62
C ILE A 79 2.50 -1.46 -6.73
N LEU A 80 2.80 -1.99 -7.92
CA LEU A 80 1.85 -2.03 -9.04
C LEU A 80 0.60 -2.86 -8.70
N VAL A 81 0.78 -4.06 -8.14
CA VAL A 81 -0.35 -4.93 -7.75
C VAL A 81 -1.21 -4.26 -6.67
N PHE A 82 -0.59 -3.64 -5.68
CA PHE A 82 -1.31 -2.88 -4.64
C PHE A 82 -2.09 -1.72 -5.23
N PHE A 83 -1.48 -0.96 -6.13
CA PHE A 83 -2.14 0.17 -6.80
C PHE A 83 -3.36 -0.30 -7.60
N ILE A 84 -3.20 -1.33 -8.44
CA ILE A 84 -4.28 -1.90 -9.26
C ILE A 84 -5.41 -2.44 -8.38
N THR A 85 -5.09 -3.23 -7.35
CA THR A 85 -6.11 -3.84 -6.47
C THR A 85 -6.84 -2.78 -5.64
N SER A 86 -6.12 -1.74 -5.19
CA SER A 86 -6.70 -0.64 -4.44
C SER A 86 -7.62 0.22 -5.30
N SER A 87 -7.23 0.54 -6.54
CA SER A 87 -8.10 1.27 -7.48
C SER A 87 -9.32 0.45 -7.90
N ASP A 88 -9.17 -0.86 -8.09
CA ASP A 88 -10.31 -1.74 -8.37
C ASP A 88 -11.34 -1.75 -7.23
N SER A 89 -10.84 -1.87 -5.99
CA SER A 89 -11.69 -1.83 -4.79
C SER A 89 -12.32 -0.45 -4.57
N GLY A 90 -11.58 0.62 -4.84
CA GLY A 90 -12.04 2.02 -4.72
C GLY A 90 -13.15 2.35 -5.70
N SER A 91 -12.89 2.11 -6.99
CA SER A 91 -13.85 2.36 -8.07
C SER A 91 -15.16 1.59 -7.86
N LEU A 92 -15.12 0.33 -7.40
CA LEU A 92 -16.31 -0.45 -7.07
C LEU A 92 -17.15 0.19 -5.94
N VAL A 93 -16.49 0.73 -4.91
CA VAL A 93 -17.19 1.39 -3.81
C VAL A 93 -17.85 2.68 -4.30
N ILE A 94 -17.14 3.53 -5.04
CA ILE A 94 -17.68 4.79 -5.59
C ILE A 94 -18.85 4.51 -6.54
N ASP A 95 -18.69 3.52 -7.42
CA ASP A 95 -19.71 3.10 -8.37
C ASP A 95 -20.99 2.63 -7.63
N SER A 96 -20.83 1.83 -6.59
CA SER A 96 -21.97 1.37 -5.78
C SER A 96 -22.69 2.51 -5.03
N ILE A 97 -21.96 3.52 -4.55
CA ILE A 97 -22.57 4.69 -3.88
C ILE A 97 -23.33 5.55 -4.90
N THR A 98 -22.74 5.79 -6.06
CA THR A 98 -23.29 6.65 -7.12
C THR A 98 -24.45 6.00 -7.88
N ALA A 99 -24.53 4.66 -7.90
CA ALA A 99 -25.65 3.89 -8.41
C ALA A 99 -26.81 3.69 -7.40
N GLY A 100 -26.83 4.42 -6.28
CA GLY A 100 -27.88 4.33 -5.26
C GLY A 100 -27.81 3.07 -4.40
N GLY A 101 -26.61 2.52 -4.18
CA GLY A 101 -26.37 1.32 -3.38
C GLY A 101 -26.53 0.00 -4.13
N LYS A 102 -26.78 0.03 -5.43
CA LYS A 102 -26.85 -1.19 -6.26
C LYS A 102 -25.47 -1.83 -6.38
N ILE A 103 -25.42 -3.14 -6.21
CA ILE A 103 -24.17 -3.92 -6.25
C ILE A 103 -23.74 -4.18 -7.69
N ASP A 104 -24.69 -4.30 -8.63
CA ASP A 104 -24.45 -4.37 -10.07
C ASP A 104 -24.70 -2.98 -10.69
N ALA A 105 -23.67 -2.15 -10.64
CA ALA A 105 -23.65 -0.88 -11.36
C ALA A 105 -23.12 -1.08 -12.79
N PRO A 106 -23.51 -0.23 -13.76
CA PRO A 106 -23.15 -0.42 -15.17
C PRO A 106 -21.63 -0.38 -15.39
N VAL A 107 -21.09 -1.34 -16.14
CA VAL A 107 -19.64 -1.42 -16.47
C VAL A 107 -19.05 -0.09 -16.98
N PRO A 108 -19.73 0.72 -17.82
CA PRO A 108 -19.21 2.01 -18.26
C PRO A 108 -18.99 3.02 -17.11
N GLN A 109 -19.82 2.98 -16.08
CA GLN A 109 -19.72 3.86 -14.91
C GLN A 109 -18.50 3.49 -14.05
N ARG A 110 -18.24 2.20 -13.88
CA ARG A 110 -17.01 1.71 -13.21
C ARG A 110 -15.75 2.11 -13.96
N ILE A 111 -15.73 1.97 -15.30
CA ILE A 111 -14.58 2.39 -16.13
C ILE A 111 -14.34 3.90 -15.97
N PHE A 112 -15.41 4.69 -15.98
CA PHE A 112 -15.32 6.13 -15.76
C PHE A 112 -14.64 6.47 -14.43
N TRP A 113 -15.05 5.83 -13.32
CA TRP A 113 -14.45 6.07 -12.00
C TRP A 113 -12.99 5.61 -11.92
N ALA A 114 -12.66 4.42 -12.45
CA ALA A 114 -11.28 3.94 -12.48
C ALA A 114 -10.35 4.87 -13.29
N CYS A 115 -10.82 5.38 -14.44
CA CYS A 115 -10.03 6.32 -15.25
C CYS A 115 -9.84 7.68 -14.55
N ILE A 116 -10.85 8.21 -13.87
CA ILE A 116 -10.73 9.48 -13.15
C ILE A 116 -9.80 9.36 -11.94
N GLU A 117 -9.91 8.28 -11.16
CA GLU A 117 -8.99 8.00 -10.05
C GLU A 117 -7.54 7.96 -10.54
N GLY A 118 -7.29 7.25 -11.65
CA GLY A 118 -5.97 7.18 -12.27
C GLY A 118 -5.47 8.53 -12.80
N ALA A 119 -6.35 9.33 -13.43
CA ALA A 119 -6.00 10.65 -13.93
C ALA A 119 -5.65 11.64 -12.80
N ILE A 120 -6.38 11.58 -11.67
CA ILE A 120 -6.07 12.40 -10.50
C ILE A 120 -4.75 11.94 -9.86
N ALA A 121 -4.49 10.64 -9.79
CA ALA A 121 -3.24 10.12 -9.24
C ALA A 121 -2.00 10.46 -10.09
N ALA A 122 -2.18 10.79 -11.38
CA ALA A 122 -1.09 11.14 -12.29
C ALA A 122 -0.65 12.61 -12.21
N VAL A 123 -1.42 13.48 -11.54
CA VAL A 123 -1.17 14.93 -11.41
C VAL A 123 -0.68 15.24 -10.01
#